data_AF-A0A291RHB9-F1
#
_entry.id   AF-A0A291RHB9-F1
#
_cell.length_a   1.000
_cell.length_b   1.000
_cell.length_c   1.000
_cell.angle_alpha   90.00
_cell.angle_beta   90.00
_cell.angle_gamma   90.00
#
_symmetry.space_group_name_H-M   'P 1'
#
loop_
_entity.id
_entity.type
_entity.pdbx_description
1 polymer ?
#
loop_
_entity_poly.entity_id
_entity_poly.type
_entity_poly.pdbx_seq_one_letter_code
_entity_poly.pdbx_strand_id
1 'polypeptide(L)'
;MGALGIFDHPCPPERVLPEPTARDREWAGAHPGRWLYFVDPTVDRWELARANVIGGRLADAVGGFAAFWLNPEFVPTARYAGAELTNEVEWVLWRVNSGLDPIGRFVETFGRSVVLVVQTPDDALVQRVWPLRPEGDRRVLHVFTSPGKVPAGVDPALLREVSGLDVLEQVCPHAGICVHVNMGGVPDVWVDGSDLARWWGEWCAVRARPVLETRAQVESYLGWFFDPGQKHAGKTEEPQHTGTTEEPQRAGKMEEPQRAGNEEEGRRAGKSEGRRYRLYPFGIGWLAQDMEGSSLAHVSLVIDTGTGAIIVYSSRDARVVVEDYWEARRVGRSPGGRQVYPRTNP
;
A
#
# COMPACT_ATOMS: atom_id res chain seq x y z
N MET A 1 -22.98 0.63 -6.12
CA MET A 1 -21.56 0.24 -6.10
C MET A 1 -21.50 -1.21 -5.63
N GLY A 2 -20.56 -2.01 -6.12
CA GLY A 2 -20.35 -3.36 -5.56
C GLY A 2 -19.99 -3.26 -4.07
N ALA A 3 -20.27 -4.32 -3.30
CA ALA A 3 -19.86 -4.38 -1.91
C ALA A 3 -18.33 -4.43 -1.84
N LEU A 4 -17.71 -3.38 -1.30
CA LEU A 4 -16.25 -3.31 -1.12
C LEU A 4 -15.81 -4.33 -0.06
N GLY A 5 -14.73 -5.06 -0.28
CA GLY A 5 -14.07 -5.92 0.71
C GLY A 5 -12.95 -5.20 1.48
N ILE A 6 -12.40 -5.86 2.50
CA ILE A 6 -11.31 -5.29 3.34
C ILE A 6 -10.01 -4.96 2.60
N PHE A 7 -9.78 -5.54 1.41
CA PHE A 7 -8.60 -5.24 0.60
C PHE A 7 -8.86 -4.15 -0.44
N ASP A 8 -10.11 -3.70 -0.57
CA ASP A 8 -10.47 -2.69 -1.54
C ASP A 8 -10.10 -1.30 -1.01
N HIS A 9 -9.71 -0.44 -1.95
CA HIS A 9 -9.59 0.98 -1.73
C HIS A 9 -10.94 1.64 -2.09
N PRO A 10 -11.43 2.62 -1.32
CA PRO A 10 -12.70 3.27 -1.62
C PRO A 10 -12.65 4.09 -2.91
N CYS A 11 -11.45 4.45 -3.38
CA CYS A 11 -11.23 4.97 -4.73
C CYS A 11 -10.06 4.23 -5.42
N PRO A 12 -10.03 4.18 -6.76
CA PRO A 12 -8.92 3.60 -7.49
C PRO A 12 -7.59 4.26 -7.10
N PRO A 13 -6.56 3.50 -6.70
CA PRO A 13 -5.27 4.04 -6.25
C PRO A 13 -4.60 5.00 -7.26
N GLU A 14 -4.86 4.80 -8.56
CA GLU A 14 -4.38 5.66 -9.64
C GLU A 14 -4.89 7.10 -9.60
N ARG A 15 -6.04 7.33 -8.95
CA ARG A 15 -6.68 8.65 -8.77
C ARG A 15 -6.18 9.42 -7.55
N VAL A 16 -5.40 8.78 -6.70
CA VAL A 16 -4.80 9.40 -5.52
C VAL A 16 -3.70 10.38 -5.93
N LEU A 17 -2.92 9.99 -6.94
CA LEU A 17 -1.92 10.87 -7.52
C LEU A 17 -2.58 11.84 -8.51
N PRO A 18 -2.06 13.08 -8.64
CA PRO A 18 -2.52 14.00 -9.66
C PRO A 18 -2.54 13.34 -11.06
N GLU A 19 -3.55 13.72 -11.84
CA GLU A 19 -3.63 13.33 -13.25
C GLU A 19 -2.41 13.87 -14.00
N PRO A 20 -1.72 13.05 -14.81
CA PRO A 20 -0.54 13.50 -15.53
C PRO A 20 -0.85 14.67 -16.48
N THR A 21 -0.11 15.76 -16.32
CA THR A 21 -0.18 16.94 -17.20
C THR A 21 0.64 16.74 -18.48
N ALA A 22 0.52 17.65 -19.44
CA ALA A 22 1.37 17.64 -20.63
C ALA A 22 2.87 17.74 -20.28
N ARG A 23 3.21 18.53 -19.26
CA ARG A 23 4.58 18.69 -18.74
C ARG A 23 5.11 17.39 -18.13
N ASP A 24 4.26 16.64 -17.44
CA ASP A 24 4.68 15.36 -16.86
C ASP A 24 4.98 14.31 -17.94
N ARG A 25 4.20 14.30 -19.03
CA ARG A 25 4.45 13.43 -20.19
C ARG A 25 5.70 13.83 -20.96
N GLU A 26 5.94 15.12 -21.14
CA GLU A 26 7.20 15.63 -21.71
C GLU A 26 8.40 15.20 -20.84
N TRP A 27 8.28 15.34 -19.52
CA TRP A 27 9.29 14.86 -18.58
C TRP A 27 9.50 13.35 -18.71
N ALA A 28 8.43 12.56 -18.78
CA ALA A 28 8.51 11.11 -18.90
C ALA A 28 9.23 10.68 -20.20
N GLY A 29 8.95 11.35 -21.32
CA GLY A 29 9.62 11.09 -22.61
C GLY A 29 11.12 11.33 -22.57
N ALA A 30 11.57 12.31 -21.76
CA ALA A 30 13.00 12.59 -21.57
C ALA A 30 13.68 11.66 -20.53
N HIS A 31 12.91 10.91 -19.73
CA HIS A 31 13.44 10.14 -18.59
C HIS A 31 12.87 8.71 -18.49
N PRO A 32 12.94 7.88 -19.55
CA PRO A 32 12.40 6.52 -19.52
C PRO A 32 13.01 5.68 -18.39
N GLY A 33 12.17 4.92 -17.68
CA GLY A 33 12.57 4.08 -16.55
C GLY A 33 12.86 4.84 -15.25
N ARG A 34 12.58 6.15 -15.18
CA ARG A 34 12.73 6.96 -13.97
C ARG A 34 11.38 7.24 -13.31
N TRP A 35 11.38 7.43 -12.00
CA TRP A 35 10.21 7.78 -11.22
C TRP A 35 10.01 9.30 -11.16
N LEU A 36 8.81 9.76 -11.51
CA LEU A 36 8.30 11.09 -11.21
C LEU A 36 7.59 11.05 -9.86
N TYR A 37 8.14 11.72 -8.85
CA TYR A 37 7.57 11.73 -7.50
C TYR A 37 6.61 12.90 -7.30
N PHE A 38 5.52 12.62 -6.60
CA PHE A 38 4.54 13.61 -6.16
C PHE A 38 4.70 13.83 -4.66
N VAL A 39 4.81 15.08 -4.28
CA VAL A 39 5.00 15.51 -2.88
C VAL A 39 3.81 16.34 -2.45
N ASP A 40 3.59 16.41 -1.14
CA ASP A 40 2.64 17.36 -0.57
C ASP A 40 2.99 18.79 -1.03
N PRO A 41 2.13 19.47 -1.81
CA PRO A 41 2.40 20.79 -2.37
C PRO A 41 2.46 21.90 -1.33
N THR A 42 2.12 21.62 -0.07
CA THR A 42 2.12 22.58 1.03
C THR A 42 3.41 22.55 1.85
N VAL A 43 4.27 21.55 1.64
CA VAL A 43 5.56 21.41 2.32
C VAL A 43 6.59 22.35 1.71
N ASP A 44 7.44 22.94 2.55
CA ASP A 44 8.60 23.69 2.05
C ASP A 44 9.55 22.73 1.32
N ARG A 45 9.86 23.05 0.07
CA ARG A 45 10.78 22.28 -0.77
C ARG A 45 12.15 22.05 -0.13
N TRP A 46 12.58 22.90 0.79
CA TRP A 46 13.86 22.77 1.49
C TRP A 46 13.79 21.83 2.71
N GLU A 47 12.58 21.54 3.19
CA GLU A 47 12.30 20.67 4.33
C GLU A 47 11.71 19.32 3.89
N LEU A 48 11.79 19.00 2.59
CA LEU A 48 11.19 17.80 2.03
C LEU A 48 11.78 16.53 2.67
N ALA A 49 10.95 15.81 3.42
CA ALA A 49 11.27 14.50 3.96
C ALA A 49 10.57 13.39 3.17
N ARG A 50 11.04 12.14 3.36
CA ARG A 50 10.41 10.95 2.78
C ARG A 50 8.92 10.84 3.14
N ALA A 51 8.55 11.25 4.36
CA ALA A 51 7.16 11.26 4.82
C ALA A 51 6.25 12.23 4.04
N ASN A 52 6.81 13.19 3.30
CA ASN A 52 6.04 14.15 2.52
C ASN A 52 5.83 13.72 1.06
N VAL A 53 6.42 12.60 0.64
CA VAL A 53 6.20 12.03 -0.69
C VAL A 53 4.88 11.28 -0.68
N ILE A 54 3.91 11.68 -1.51
CA ILE A 54 2.61 11.02 -1.65
C ILE A 54 2.79 9.67 -2.37
N GLY A 55 3.61 9.68 -3.43
CA GLY A 55 3.85 8.53 -4.28
C GLY A 55 4.63 8.91 -5.54
N GLY A 56 4.53 8.09 -6.59
CA GLY A 56 5.22 8.35 -7.85
C GLY A 56 4.63 7.60 -9.04
N ARG A 57 5.02 8.01 -10.24
CA ARG A 57 4.72 7.33 -11.50
C ARG A 57 6.01 6.98 -12.23
N LEU A 58 6.10 5.77 -12.79
CA LEU A 58 7.28 5.29 -13.52
C LEU A 58 7.14 5.63 -15.00
N ALA A 59 8.05 6.45 -15.53
CA ALA A 59 8.08 6.80 -16.96
C ALA A 59 8.37 5.57 -17.84
N ASP A 60 7.59 5.43 -18.91
CA ASP A 60 7.78 4.36 -19.90
C ASP A 60 8.66 4.81 -21.08
N ALA A 61 8.88 3.91 -22.06
CA ALA A 61 9.73 4.17 -23.21
C ALA A 61 9.10 5.07 -24.29
N VAL A 62 7.79 5.34 -24.22
CA VAL A 62 7.04 6.13 -25.21
C VAL A 62 6.60 7.50 -24.66
N GLY A 63 7.09 7.88 -23.48
CA GLY A 63 6.75 9.14 -22.81
C GLY A 63 5.42 9.13 -22.04
N GLY A 64 4.88 7.94 -21.78
CA GLY A 64 3.78 7.70 -20.85
C GLY A 64 4.25 7.24 -19.47
N PHE A 65 3.37 6.54 -18.75
CA PHE A 65 3.65 5.99 -17.43
C PHE A 65 3.24 4.53 -17.36
N ALA A 66 4.20 3.64 -17.08
CA ALA A 66 3.98 2.19 -17.02
C ALA A 66 3.46 1.70 -15.67
N ALA A 67 3.70 2.45 -14.60
CA ALA A 67 3.31 2.06 -13.25
C ALA A 67 3.10 3.28 -12.35
N PHE A 68 2.45 3.06 -11.21
CA PHE A 68 2.37 4.00 -10.11
C PHE A 68 2.73 3.32 -8.80
N TRP A 69 3.04 4.12 -7.80
CA TRP A 69 3.36 3.70 -6.44
C TRP A 69 2.80 4.73 -5.47
N LEU A 70 2.19 4.28 -4.37
CA LEU A 70 1.75 5.13 -3.28
C LEU A 70 2.66 4.89 -2.08
N ASN A 71 3.06 5.96 -1.40
CA ASN A 71 3.94 5.87 -0.25
C ASN A 71 3.13 5.53 1.02
N PRO A 72 3.32 4.36 1.63
CA PRO A 72 2.62 4.01 2.87
C PRO A 72 3.08 4.83 4.08
N GLU A 73 4.26 5.45 3.99
CA GLU A 73 4.80 6.32 5.03
C GLU A 73 4.39 7.80 4.82
N PHE A 74 3.51 8.08 3.85
CA PHE A 74 3.05 9.44 3.60
C PHE A 74 2.24 9.98 4.78
N VAL A 75 2.71 11.09 5.33
CA VAL A 75 2.06 11.89 6.37
C VAL A 75 1.76 13.27 5.78
N PRO A 76 0.47 13.60 5.55
CA PRO A 76 0.10 14.90 5.00
C PRO A 76 0.36 16.01 6.03
N THR A 77 0.68 17.22 5.57
CA THR A 77 0.59 18.37 6.47
C THR A 77 -0.87 18.65 6.84
N ALA A 78 -1.11 19.40 7.92
CA ALA A 78 -2.44 19.85 8.29
C ALA A 78 -3.11 20.67 7.17
N ARG A 79 -2.33 21.45 6.42
CA ARG A 79 -2.85 22.25 5.30
C ARG A 79 -3.29 21.38 4.13
N TYR A 80 -2.56 20.30 3.83
CA TYR A 80 -2.92 19.36 2.78
C TYR A 80 -4.11 18.49 3.18
N ALA A 81 -4.12 18.00 4.42
CA ALA A 81 -5.24 17.22 4.96
C ALA A 81 -6.51 18.07 5.16
N GLY A 82 -6.37 19.40 5.21
CA GLY A 82 -7.46 20.34 5.52
C GLY A 82 -7.82 20.39 7.01
N ALA A 83 -7.10 19.66 7.86
CA ALA A 83 -7.27 19.66 9.32
C ALA A 83 -6.03 19.07 10.01
N GLU A 84 -5.91 19.34 11.31
CA GLU A 84 -4.99 18.62 12.17
C GLU A 84 -5.51 17.20 12.44
N LEU A 85 -4.67 16.22 12.14
CA LEU A 85 -4.87 14.80 12.41
C LEU A 85 -4.10 14.46 13.68
N THR A 86 -4.84 14.25 14.77
CA THR A 86 -4.28 14.26 16.14
C THR A 86 -3.93 12.88 16.67
N ASN A 87 -4.36 11.81 16.00
CA ASN A 87 -4.16 10.42 16.41
C ASN A 87 -4.13 9.46 15.21
N GLU A 88 -3.77 8.20 15.47
CA GLU A 88 -3.61 7.17 14.43
C GLU A 88 -4.91 6.89 13.67
N VAL A 89 -6.07 6.84 14.36
CA VAL A 89 -7.35 6.55 13.70
C VAL A 89 -7.79 7.68 12.76
N GLU A 90 -7.58 8.94 13.11
CA GLU A 90 -7.81 10.09 12.22
C GLU A 90 -6.92 10.03 10.98
N TRP A 91 -5.64 9.68 11.17
CA TRP A 91 -4.68 9.54 10.07
C TRP A 91 -5.06 8.40 9.12
N VAL A 92 -5.34 7.21 9.64
CA VAL A 92 -5.76 6.06 8.83
C VAL A 92 -7.09 6.34 8.13
N LEU A 93 -8.07 6.95 8.83
CA LEU A 93 -9.36 7.29 8.23
C LEU A 93 -9.20 8.27 7.07
N TRP A 94 -8.35 9.29 7.24
CA TRP A 94 -8.02 10.23 6.17
C TRP A 94 -7.34 9.53 4.99
N ARG A 95 -6.40 8.61 5.25
CA ARG A 95 -5.70 7.84 4.21
C ARG A 95 -6.65 6.92 3.44
N VAL A 96 -7.53 6.19 4.13
CA VAL A 96 -8.55 5.36 3.49
C VAL A 96 -9.45 6.21 2.61
N ASN A 97 -10.01 7.32 3.13
CA ASN A 97 -10.84 8.23 2.32
C ASN A 97 -10.12 8.81 1.10
N SER A 98 -8.82 9.05 1.23
CA SER A 98 -7.98 9.55 0.15
C SER A 98 -7.52 8.47 -0.82
N GLY A 99 -7.89 7.19 -0.60
CA GLY A 99 -7.49 6.04 -1.41
C GLY A 99 -6.08 5.53 -1.17
N LEU A 100 -5.37 6.07 -0.17
CA LEU A 100 -3.98 5.71 0.13
C LEU A 100 -3.87 4.37 0.86
N ASP A 101 -4.90 3.96 1.60
CA ASP A 101 -4.94 2.71 2.35
C ASP A 101 -6.22 1.91 2.04
N PRO A 102 -6.17 0.57 2.17
CA PRO A 102 -7.34 -0.28 2.03
C PRO A 102 -8.26 -0.19 3.25
N ILE A 103 -9.54 -0.52 3.08
CA ILE A 103 -10.57 -0.45 4.13
C ILE A 103 -10.21 -1.26 5.38
N GLY A 104 -9.57 -2.42 5.21
CA GLY A 104 -9.15 -3.29 6.31
C GLY A 104 -8.20 -2.59 7.29
N ARG A 105 -7.41 -1.61 6.82
CA ARG A 105 -6.52 -0.83 7.68
C ARG A 105 -7.32 0.05 8.63
N PHE A 106 -8.39 0.69 8.14
CA PHE A 106 -9.30 1.45 9.00
C PHE A 106 -9.99 0.55 10.01
N VAL A 107 -10.53 -0.59 9.58
CA VAL A 107 -11.24 -1.53 10.47
C VAL A 107 -10.33 -2.06 11.57
N GLU A 108 -9.09 -2.42 11.25
CA GLU A 108 -8.08 -2.83 12.22
C GLU A 108 -7.77 -1.71 13.22
N THR A 109 -7.42 -0.52 12.73
CA THR A 109 -7.04 0.62 13.59
C THR A 109 -8.22 1.07 14.45
N PHE A 110 -9.42 1.17 13.88
CA PHE A 110 -10.64 1.51 14.60
C PHE A 110 -10.94 0.50 15.71
N GLY A 111 -10.92 -0.80 15.42
CA GLY A 111 -11.15 -1.85 16.42
C GLY A 111 -10.16 -1.84 17.59
N ARG A 112 -8.95 -1.32 17.38
CA ARG A 112 -7.92 -1.20 18.44
C ARG A 112 -7.95 0.14 19.18
N SER A 113 -8.74 1.10 18.72
CA SER A 113 -8.77 2.45 19.26
C SER A 113 -9.78 2.58 20.40
N VAL A 114 -9.55 3.56 21.26
CA VAL A 114 -10.58 4.10 22.15
C VAL A 114 -11.20 5.31 21.47
N VAL A 115 -12.52 5.37 21.48
CA VAL A 115 -13.30 6.45 20.86
C VAL A 115 -14.31 7.00 21.86
N LEU A 116 -14.78 8.21 21.63
CA LEU A 116 -15.76 8.89 22.47
C LEU A 116 -17.14 8.78 21.84
N VAL A 117 -18.15 8.51 22.67
CA VAL A 117 -19.56 8.67 22.32
C VAL A 117 -20.21 9.67 23.26
N VAL A 118 -21.22 10.39 22.78
CA VAL A 118 -21.95 11.38 23.58
C VAL A 118 -23.22 10.75 24.11
N GLN A 119 -23.30 10.55 25.41
CA GLN A 119 -24.50 10.02 26.07
C GLN A 119 -25.60 11.09 26.16
N THR A 120 -26.84 10.65 26.29
CA THR A 120 -27.90 11.54 26.79
C THR A 120 -27.82 11.60 28.33
N PRO A 121 -28.33 12.67 28.97
CA PRO A 121 -28.40 12.73 30.43
C PRO A 121 -29.11 11.54 31.07
N ASP A 122 -30.13 11.00 30.39
CA ASP A 122 -30.88 9.83 30.87
C ASP A 122 -30.05 8.54 30.76
N ASP A 123 -29.26 8.38 29.69
CA ASP A 123 -28.38 7.22 29.49
C ASP A 123 -27.18 7.19 30.45
N ALA A 124 -26.73 8.36 30.94
CA ALA A 124 -25.59 8.45 31.85
C ALA A 124 -25.80 7.65 33.15
N LEU A 125 -27.06 7.52 33.58
CA LEU A 125 -27.46 6.72 34.75
C LEU A 125 -27.47 5.22 34.47
N VAL A 126 -27.61 4.82 33.20
CA VAL A 126 -27.71 3.42 32.77
C VAL A 126 -26.57 3.14 31.80
N GLN A 127 -25.36 2.96 32.33
CA GLN A 127 -24.10 2.78 31.59
C GLN A 127 -24.08 1.69 30.49
N ARG A 128 -25.16 0.92 30.32
CA ARG A 128 -25.29 -0.20 29.39
C ARG A 128 -26.00 0.10 28.07
N VAL A 129 -26.58 1.29 27.90
CA VAL A 129 -27.29 1.64 26.65
C VAL A 129 -26.33 2.37 25.69
N TRP A 130 -26.41 2.04 24.40
CA TRP A 130 -25.71 2.75 23.33
C TRP A 130 -26.50 4.00 22.93
N PRO A 131 -25.87 5.19 22.86
CA PRO A 131 -26.58 6.45 22.63
C PRO A 131 -26.91 6.65 21.13
N LEU A 132 -27.79 5.79 20.62
CA LEU A 132 -28.22 5.81 19.22
C LEU A 132 -29.26 6.90 19.00
N ARG A 133 -29.02 7.79 18.04
CA ARG A 133 -29.95 8.86 17.66
C ARG A 133 -30.77 8.47 16.44
N PRO A 134 -32.10 8.72 16.42
CA PRO A 134 -32.88 8.53 15.21
C PRO A 134 -32.55 9.64 14.21
N GLU A 135 -32.12 9.27 13.00
CA GLU A 135 -31.92 10.19 11.88
C GLU A 135 -32.55 9.62 10.61
N GLY A 136 -33.73 10.13 10.26
CA GLY A 136 -34.54 9.56 9.18
C GLY A 136 -35.01 8.15 9.53
N ASP A 137 -34.71 7.19 8.66
CA ASP A 137 -35.00 5.76 8.82
C ASP A 137 -33.87 4.98 9.51
N ARG A 138 -32.79 5.66 9.89
CA ARG A 138 -31.58 5.07 10.48
C ARG A 138 -31.44 5.43 11.95
N ARG A 139 -30.66 4.62 12.66
CA ARG A 139 -30.15 4.91 14.00
C ARG A 139 -28.66 5.19 13.90
N VAL A 140 -28.23 6.37 14.31
CA VAL A 140 -26.85 6.83 14.16
C VAL A 140 -26.14 6.77 15.51
N LEU A 141 -24.98 6.12 15.54
CA LEU A 141 -24.02 6.27 16.61
C LEU A 141 -22.97 7.29 16.18
N HIS A 142 -22.95 8.46 16.83
CA HIS A 142 -21.85 9.40 16.63
C HIS A 142 -20.65 8.98 17.47
N VAL A 143 -19.49 8.89 16.81
CA VAL A 143 -18.22 8.47 17.40
C VAL A 143 -17.20 9.57 17.14
N PHE A 144 -16.44 9.94 18.16
CA PHE A 144 -15.40 10.96 18.06
C PHE A 144 -14.05 10.37 18.42
N THR A 145 -13.05 10.62 17.57
CA THR A 145 -11.71 10.06 17.71
C THR A 145 -10.86 10.78 18.76
N SER A 146 -11.25 12.00 19.15
CA SER A 146 -10.59 12.77 20.21
C SER A 146 -11.53 13.84 20.78
N PRO A 147 -11.25 14.38 21.98
CA PRO A 147 -12.05 15.48 22.56
C PRO A 147 -12.15 16.70 21.65
N GLY A 148 -11.10 16.98 20.86
CA GLY A 148 -11.08 18.10 19.90
C GLY A 148 -12.02 17.92 18.70
N LYS A 149 -12.56 16.71 18.48
CA LYS A 149 -13.55 16.43 17.43
C LYS A 149 -14.99 16.46 17.97
N VAL A 150 -15.18 16.57 19.28
CA VAL A 150 -16.53 16.69 19.88
C VAL A 150 -17.12 18.06 19.55
N PRO A 151 -18.39 18.16 19.12
CA PRO A 151 -19.04 19.43 18.84
C PRO A 151 -19.01 20.40 20.03
N ALA A 152 -18.84 21.68 19.74
CA ALA A 152 -18.87 22.71 20.76
C ALA A 152 -20.22 22.72 21.51
N GLY A 153 -20.16 22.86 22.84
CA GLY A 153 -21.34 22.89 23.70
C GLY A 153 -21.81 21.54 24.23
N VAL A 154 -21.17 20.43 23.84
CA VAL A 154 -21.38 19.14 24.51
C VAL A 154 -20.76 19.19 25.92
N ASP A 155 -21.55 18.80 26.92
CA ASP A 155 -21.07 18.67 28.30
C ASP A 155 -20.03 17.54 28.39
N PRO A 156 -18.79 17.80 28.84
CA PRO A 156 -17.78 16.77 29.03
C PRO A 156 -18.22 15.62 29.93
N ALA A 157 -19.15 15.84 30.87
CA ALA A 157 -19.69 14.80 31.74
C ALA A 157 -20.54 13.75 30.99
N LEU A 158 -20.98 14.05 29.77
CA LEU A 158 -21.72 13.14 28.90
C LEU A 158 -20.82 12.34 27.95
N LEU A 159 -19.50 12.59 27.96
CA LEU A 159 -18.56 11.86 27.14
C LEU A 159 -18.24 10.50 27.78
N ARG A 160 -18.42 9.44 26.99
CA ARG A 160 -18.05 8.08 27.37
C ARG A 160 -17.01 7.54 26.42
N GLU A 161 -15.87 7.13 26.97
CA GLU A 161 -14.88 6.33 26.24
C GLU A 161 -15.42 4.91 26.03
N VAL A 162 -15.31 4.42 24.81
CA VAL A 162 -15.68 3.05 24.43
C VAL A 162 -14.59 2.47 23.52
N SER A 163 -14.41 1.16 23.56
CA SER A 163 -13.54 0.48 22.60
C SER A 163 -14.17 0.51 21.22
N GLY A 164 -13.39 0.79 20.18
CA GLY A 164 -13.86 0.63 18.80
C GLY A 164 -14.26 -0.82 18.50
N LEU A 165 -13.65 -1.80 19.18
CA LEU A 165 -14.07 -3.20 19.10
C LEU A 165 -15.51 -3.41 19.58
N ASP A 166 -15.91 -2.75 20.69
CA ASP A 166 -17.27 -2.86 21.21
C ASP A 166 -18.28 -2.28 20.21
N VAL A 167 -17.92 -1.20 19.51
CA VAL A 167 -18.74 -0.65 18.43
C VAL A 167 -18.89 -1.66 17.30
N LEU A 168 -17.78 -2.28 16.85
CA LEU A 168 -17.79 -3.27 15.77
C LEU A 168 -18.58 -4.54 16.13
N GLU A 169 -18.49 -5.03 17.37
CA GLU A 169 -19.07 -6.31 17.78
C GLU A 169 -20.48 -6.19 18.36
N GLN A 170 -20.80 -5.09 19.02
CA GLN A 170 -22.07 -4.92 19.74
C GLN A 170 -23.02 -3.95 19.05
N VAL A 171 -22.53 -2.99 18.26
CA VAL A 171 -23.38 -1.96 17.65
C VAL A 171 -23.60 -2.27 16.17
N CYS A 172 -22.52 -2.39 15.40
CA CYS A 172 -22.54 -2.56 13.95
C CYS A 172 -23.38 -3.76 13.43
N PRO A 173 -23.50 -4.92 14.13
CA PRO A 173 -24.32 -6.03 13.64
C PRO A 173 -25.84 -5.77 13.62
N HIS A 174 -26.32 -4.72 14.28
CA HIS A 174 -27.75 -4.41 14.32
C HIS A 174 -28.21 -3.72 13.03
N ALA A 175 -29.36 -4.17 12.50
CA ALA A 175 -29.95 -3.60 11.30
C ALA A 175 -30.33 -2.11 11.47
N GLY A 176 -30.12 -1.36 10.38
CA GLY A 176 -30.46 0.07 10.29
C GLY A 176 -29.57 0.99 11.13
N ILE A 177 -28.42 0.50 11.63
CA ILE A 177 -27.45 1.32 12.33
C ILE A 177 -26.44 1.91 11.34
N CYS A 178 -26.10 3.17 11.55
CA CYS A 178 -24.97 3.84 10.90
C CYS A 178 -24.01 4.37 11.97
N VAL A 179 -22.71 4.29 11.71
CA VAL A 179 -21.67 4.89 12.55
C VAL A 179 -21.19 6.16 11.83
N HIS A 180 -21.32 7.30 12.52
CA HIS A 180 -20.88 8.59 12.02
C HIS A 180 -19.65 9.04 12.80
N VAL A 181 -18.48 8.97 12.16
CA VAL A 181 -17.20 9.32 12.78
C VAL A 181 -16.90 10.80 12.57
N ASN A 182 -16.62 11.52 13.66
CA ASN A 182 -16.21 12.93 13.69
C ASN A 182 -17.17 13.87 12.93
N MET A 183 -18.47 13.78 13.24
CA MET A 183 -19.51 14.62 12.66
C MET A 183 -19.11 16.10 12.55
N GLY A 184 -19.14 16.64 11.32
CA GLY A 184 -18.84 18.04 11.03
C GLY A 184 -17.35 18.40 11.07
N GLY A 185 -16.46 17.42 11.28
CA GLY A 185 -15.02 17.58 11.31
C GLY A 185 -14.32 17.08 10.04
N VAL A 186 -12.99 16.99 10.09
CA VAL A 186 -12.19 16.28 9.08
C VAL A 186 -11.24 15.33 9.82
N PRO A 187 -11.22 14.03 9.44
CA PRO A 187 -12.11 13.37 8.47
C PRO A 187 -13.52 13.11 9.06
N ASP A 188 -14.58 13.46 8.33
CA ASP A 188 -15.99 13.10 8.63
C ASP A 188 -16.41 11.93 7.73
N VAL A 189 -16.88 10.83 8.35
CA VAL A 189 -17.26 9.61 7.62
C VAL A 189 -18.54 9.00 8.16
N TRP A 190 -19.43 8.67 7.22
CA TRP A 190 -20.62 7.86 7.44
C TRP A 190 -20.38 6.44 6.94
N VAL A 191 -20.56 5.45 7.80
CA VAL A 191 -20.45 4.04 7.41
C VAL A 191 -21.66 3.28 7.91
N ASP A 192 -22.29 2.48 7.03
CA ASP A 192 -23.34 1.58 7.45
C ASP A 192 -22.77 0.52 8.40
N GLY A 193 -23.47 0.29 9.52
CA GLY A 193 -23.04 -0.67 10.54
C GLY A 193 -22.88 -2.08 9.98
N SER A 194 -23.75 -2.48 9.04
CA SER A 194 -23.64 -3.76 8.35
C SER A 194 -22.36 -3.91 7.54
N ASP A 195 -21.85 -2.82 6.93
CA ASP A 195 -20.58 -2.85 6.22
C ASP A 195 -19.39 -2.96 7.18
N LEU A 196 -19.38 -2.18 8.27
CA LEU A 196 -18.36 -2.30 9.32
C LEU A 196 -18.32 -3.72 9.93
N ALA A 197 -19.49 -4.30 10.25
CA ALA A 197 -19.58 -5.64 10.80
C ALA A 197 -19.08 -6.70 9.80
N ARG A 198 -19.43 -6.56 8.52
CA ARG A 198 -18.96 -7.45 7.46
C ARG A 198 -17.44 -7.36 7.29
N TRP A 199 -16.89 -6.15 7.19
CA TRP A 199 -15.45 -5.94 7.08
C TRP A 199 -14.70 -6.45 8.31
N TRP A 200 -15.25 -6.27 9.51
CA TRP A 200 -14.68 -6.85 10.72
C TRP A 200 -14.64 -8.38 10.65
N GLY A 201 -15.73 -9.01 10.21
CA GLY A 201 -15.77 -10.46 9.99
C GLY A 201 -14.74 -10.96 8.97
N GLU A 202 -14.60 -10.26 7.83
CA GLU A 202 -13.58 -10.55 6.82
C GLU A 202 -12.17 -10.42 7.39
N TRP A 203 -11.90 -9.37 8.17
CA TRP A 203 -10.61 -9.13 8.82
C TRP A 203 -10.27 -10.21 9.84
N CYS A 204 -11.23 -10.56 10.71
CA CYS A 204 -11.12 -11.67 11.63
C CYS A 204 -10.84 -12.99 10.91
N ALA A 205 -11.51 -13.27 9.80
CA ALA A 205 -11.27 -14.46 9.00
C ALA A 205 -9.85 -14.48 8.42
N VAL A 206 -9.33 -13.35 7.92
CA VAL A 206 -7.94 -13.23 7.47
C VAL A 206 -6.95 -13.49 8.61
N ARG A 207 -7.21 -12.97 9.81
CA ARG A 207 -6.36 -13.19 10.98
C ARG A 207 -6.44 -14.61 11.55
N ALA A 208 -7.62 -15.23 11.46
CA ALA A 208 -7.88 -16.58 11.97
C ALA A 208 -7.42 -17.67 11.00
N ARG A 209 -7.19 -17.35 9.72
CA ARG A 209 -6.64 -18.30 8.75
C ARG A 209 -5.31 -18.80 9.28
N PRO A 210 -5.17 -20.12 9.55
CA PRO A 210 -3.85 -20.68 9.77
C PRO A 210 -3.00 -20.37 8.54
N VAL A 211 -1.73 -20.07 8.77
CA VAL A 211 -0.70 -19.88 7.74
C VAL A 211 -0.95 -20.87 6.58
N LEU A 212 -1.17 -20.37 5.37
CA LEU A 212 -1.56 -21.19 4.22
C LEU A 212 -0.46 -22.23 3.89
N GLU A 213 -0.81 -23.51 3.93
CA GLU A 213 0.13 -24.60 3.68
C GLU A 213 0.22 -25.04 2.20
N THR A 214 -0.67 -24.59 1.29
CA THR A 214 -0.77 -25.19 -0.06
C THR A 214 -0.49 -24.25 -1.25
N ARG A 215 0.28 -24.80 -2.20
CA ARG A 215 0.77 -24.20 -3.45
C ARG A 215 -0.33 -23.59 -4.34
N ALA A 216 -1.48 -24.24 -4.48
CA ALA A 216 -2.53 -23.81 -5.40
C ALA A 216 -3.17 -22.47 -5.00
N GLN A 217 -3.25 -22.19 -3.69
CA GLN A 217 -3.81 -20.93 -3.17
C GLN A 217 -2.83 -19.77 -3.35
N VAL A 218 -1.53 -20.05 -3.27
CA VAL A 218 -0.44 -19.11 -3.54
C VAL A 218 -0.40 -18.72 -5.02
N GLU A 219 -0.50 -19.69 -5.92
CA GLU A 219 -0.49 -19.46 -7.37
C GLU A 219 -1.71 -18.65 -7.84
N SER A 220 -2.89 -18.84 -7.23
CA SER A 220 -4.08 -18.02 -7.51
C SER A 220 -3.94 -16.55 -7.06
N TYR A 221 -3.19 -16.29 -5.98
CA TYR A 221 -3.03 -14.93 -5.42
C TYR A 221 -1.90 -14.16 -6.11
N LEU A 222 -0.80 -14.84 -6.46
CA LEU A 222 0.34 -14.25 -7.18
C LEU A 222 0.14 -14.21 -8.70
N GLY A 223 -0.73 -15.06 -9.27
CA GLY A 223 -1.05 -15.05 -10.70
C GLY A 223 -1.67 -13.73 -11.19
N TRP A 224 -2.30 -12.96 -10.29
CA TRP A 224 -2.76 -11.59 -10.56
C TRP A 224 -1.62 -10.57 -10.65
N PHE A 225 -0.49 -10.81 -9.97
CA PHE A 225 0.66 -9.90 -9.96
C PHE A 225 1.70 -10.21 -11.04
N PHE A 226 1.68 -11.42 -11.60
CA PHE A 226 2.69 -11.92 -12.53
C PHE A 226 2.10 -12.61 -13.76
N ASP A 227 1.04 -12.07 -14.39
CA ASP A 227 0.69 -12.50 -15.75
C ASP A 227 1.61 -11.79 -16.78
N PRO A 228 2.61 -12.47 -17.36
CA PRO A 228 3.49 -11.91 -18.37
C PRO A 228 2.88 -12.10 -19.79
N GLY A 229 1.61 -12.50 -19.87
CA GLY A 229 0.93 -13.03 -21.05
C GLY A 229 0.40 -11.99 -22.04
N GLN A 230 0.29 -10.70 -21.68
CA GLN A 230 0.07 -9.65 -22.69
C GLN A 230 1.38 -9.33 -23.43
N LYS A 231 1.75 -10.24 -24.33
CA LYS A 231 2.73 -9.97 -25.38
C LYS A 231 2.16 -8.90 -26.31
N HIS A 232 2.59 -7.65 -26.15
CA HIS A 232 2.51 -6.67 -27.23
C HIS A 232 3.40 -7.15 -28.38
N ALA A 233 2.78 -7.78 -29.38
CA ALA A 233 3.41 -8.07 -30.65
C ALA A 233 3.56 -6.76 -31.44
N GLY A 234 4.60 -5.99 -31.12
CA GLY A 234 5.12 -4.93 -31.97
C GLY A 234 6.48 -5.35 -32.50
N LYS A 235 6.52 -6.02 -33.65
CA LYS A 235 7.74 -6.10 -34.45
C LYS A 235 8.01 -4.70 -35.00
N THR A 236 8.99 -4.01 -34.45
CA THR A 236 9.53 -2.80 -35.08
C THR A 236 10.48 -3.27 -36.18
N GLU A 237 10.03 -3.15 -37.43
CA GLU A 237 10.91 -3.24 -38.60
C GLU A 237 11.81 -2.00 -38.64
N GLU A 238 13.11 -2.22 -38.81
CA GLU A 238 14.11 -1.17 -39.01
C GLU A 238 13.85 -0.44 -40.34
N PRO A 239 13.82 0.90 -40.38
CA PRO A 239 13.83 1.61 -41.64
C PRO A 239 15.24 1.58 -42.22
N GLN A 240 15.41 0.87 -43.33
CA GLN A 240 16.49 1.12 -44.28
C GLN A 240 16.24 2.49 -44.92
N HIS A 241 17.16 3.45 -44.75
CA HIS A 241 17.42 4.40 -45.83
C HIS A 241 18.85 4.97 -45.85
N THR A 242 19.43 4.75 -47.02
CA THR A 242 20.56 5.34 -47.72
C THR A 242 20.68 6.87 -47.65
N GLY A 243 21.91 7.36 -47.47
CA GLY A 243 22.29 8.76 -47.69
C GLY A 243 23.80 8.96 -47.63
N THR A 244 24.44 8.89 -48.78
CA THR A 244 25.84 9.26 -49.10
C THR A 244 26.16 10.71 -48.71
N THR A 245 27.35 11.01 -48.16
CA THR A 245 28.25 12.10 -48.58
C THR A 245 29.65 11.96 -47.93
N GLU A 246 30.64 11.88 -48.80
CA GLU A 246 32.09 12.19 -48.81
C GLU A 246 32.96 12.40 -47.54
N GLU A 247 34.11 11.74 -47.63
CA GLU A 247 35.40 11.90 -46.92
C GLU A 247 36.04 13.31 -47.05
N PRO A 248 36.98 13.68 -46.16
CA PRO A 248 38.39 13.55 -46.57
C PRO A 248 39.32 12.93 -45.53
N GLN A 249 40.15 12.05 -46.07
CA GLN A 249 41.44 11.50 -45.64
C GLN A 249 42.25 12.27 -44.58
N ARG A 250 42.78 11.54 -43.60
CA ARG A 250 44.21 11.63 -43.22
C ARG A 250 44.72 10.40 -42.46
N ALA A 251 45.94 10.03 -42.83
CA ALA A 251 46.68 8.82 -42.53
C ALA A 251 47.10 8.64 -41.05
N GLY A 252 47.17 7.37 -40.63
CA GLY A 252 47.85 6.91 -39.43
C GLY A 252 47.92 5.38 -39.39
N LYS A 253 48.98 4.81 -40.01
CA LYS A 253 49.37 3.40 -39.87
C LYS A 253 49.72 3.08 -38.42
N MET A 254 49.19 1.99 -37.87
CA MET A 254 49.96 1.10 -37.00
C MET A 254 49.31 -0.28 -36.87
N GLU A 255 50.18 -1.27 -36.67
CA GLU A 255 50.04 -2.68 -36.98
C GLU A 255 49.15 -3.49 -36.02
N GLU A 256 48.62 -4.55 -36.62
CA GLU A 256 48.03 -5.76 -36.04
C GLU A 256 49.02 -6.48 -35.11
N PRO A 257 48.53 -7.24 -34.11
CA PRO A 257 48.55 -8.69 -34.35
C PRO A 257 47.35 -9.45 -33.79
N GLN A 258 46.84 -10.33 -34.66
CA GLN A 258 46.52 -11.74 -34.49
C GLN A 258 45.64 -12.20 -33.32
N ARG A 259 44.46 -12.68 -33.76
CA ARG A 259 43.52 -13.60 -33.12
C ARG A 259 44.14 -14.92 -32.65
N ALA A 260 43.77 -15.29 -31.42
CA ALA A 260 43.26 -16.61 -31.04
C ALA A 260 42.05 -16.30 -30.12
N GLY A 261 40.82 -16.71 -30.41
CA GLY A 261 40.39 -18.07 -30.70
C GLY A 261 39.98 -18.73 -29.38
N ASN A 262 38.77 -18.43 -28.89
CA ASN A 262 38.05 -19.20 -27.87
C ASN A 262 36.56 -18.84 -27.92
N GLU A 263 35.88 -19.38 -28.94
CA GLU A 263 34.44 -19.61 -28.93
C GLU A 263 34.20 -20.94 -28.19
N GLU A 264 33.81 -20.90 -26.92
CA GLU A 264 33.00 -21.94 -26.27
C GLU A 264 32.68 -21.52 -24.83
N GLU A 265 31.60 -20.78 -24.62
CA GLU A 265 30.86 -20.89 -23.37
C GLU A 265 29.36 -20.83 -23.68
N GLY A 266 28.85 -22.02 -23.96
CA GLY A 266 27.46 -22.28 -24.26
C GLY A 266 26.56 -21.77 -23.15
N ARG A 267 25.60 -20.92 -23.54
CA ARG A 267 24.37 -20.60 -22.81
C ARG A 267 23.73 -21.86 -22.24
N ARG A 268 24.00 -22.18 -20.97
CA ARG A 268 23.06 -22.95 -20.14
C ARG A 268 22.02 -21.97 -19.59
N ALA A 269 21.05 -21.61 -20.44
CA ALA A 269 19.75 -21.21 -19.95
C ALA A 269 19.08 -22.46 -19.39
N GLY A 270 19.48 -22.85 -18.19
CA GLY A 270 18.75 -23.85 -17.42
C GLY A 270 17.32 -23.37 -17.31
N LYS A 271 16.38 -24.12 -17.88
CA LYS A 271 14.95 -23.99 -17.58
C LYS A 271 14.85 -24.12 -16.07
N SER A 272 14.75 -23.00 -15.34
CA SER A 272 14.55 -23.05 -13.91
C SER A 272 13.18 -23.68 -13.71
N GLU A 273 13.15 -24.94 -13.29
CA GLU A 273 11.93 -25.53 -12.73
C GLU A 273 11.41 -24.55 -11.69
N GLY A 274 10.15 -24.15 -11.84
CA GLY A 274 9.58 -23.04 -11.07
C GLY A 274 9.71 -23.34 -9.58
N ARG A 275 10.48 -22.51 -8.87
CA ARG A 275 10.67 -22.63 -7.42
C ARG A 275 9.32 -22.54 -6.73
N ARG A 276 9.10 -23.43 -5.76
CA ARG A 276 7.89 -23.40 -4.94
C ARG A 276 8.15 -22.64 -3.66
N TYR A 277 7.25 -21.72 -3.33
CA TYR A 277 7.28 -20.98 -2.08
C TYR A 277 6.09 -21.34 -1.20
N ARG A 278 6.31 -21.36 0.11
CA ARG A 278 5.26 -21.31 1.14
C ARG A 278 5.05 -19.86 1.54
N LEU A 279 3.82 -19.36 1.44
CA LEU A 279 3.49 -17.99 1.82
C LEU A 279 2.95 -17.91 3.25
N TYR A 280 3.50 -17.02 4.05
CA TYR A 280 3.03 -16.67 5.38
C TYR A 280 2.51 -15.23 5.35
N PRO A 281 1.18 -15.00 5.38
CA PRO A 281 0.69 -13.63 5.53
C PRO A 281 1.12 -13.08 6.88
N PHE A 282 1.44 -11.80 6.93
CA PHE A 282 1.64 -11.06 8.16
C PHE A 282 1.10 -9.64 7.98
N GLY A 283 0.89 -8.89 9.07
CA GLY A 283 0.03 -7.69 9.05
C GLY A 283 0.34 -6.60 8.01
N ILE A 284 1.53 -6.61 7.39
CA ILE A 284 1.94 -5.64 6.35
C ILE A 284 2.40 -6.30 5.04
N GLY A 285 2.20 -7.61 4.87
CA GLY A 285 2.64 -8.30 3.66
C GLY A 285 2.61 -9.83 3.72
N TRP A 286 3.49 -10.44 2.93
CA TRP A 286 3.65 -11.89 2.84
C TRP A 286 5.12 -12.27 2.98
N LEU A 287 5.42 -13.33 3.71
CA LEU A 287 6.72 -13.97 3.66
C LEU A 287 6.62 -15.18 2.73
N ALA A 288 7.37 -15.22 1.64
CA ALA A 288 7.51 -16.38 0.77
C ALA A 288 8.79 -17.16 1.10
N GLN A 289 8.66 -18.34 1.70
CA GLN A 289 9.80 -19.20 2.03
C GLN A 289 9.98 -20.30 0.99
N ASP A 290 11.17 -20.42 0.41
CA ASP A 290 11.51 -21.44 -0.58
C ASP A 290 11.39 -22.85 0.02
N MET A 291 10.54 -23.69 -0.57
CA MET A 291 10.26 -25.06 -0.11
C MET A 291 11.23 -26.09 -0.69
N GLU A 292 11.94 -25.76 -1.77
CA GLU A 292 12.76 -26.72 -2.54
C GLU A 292 14.26 -26.53 -2.32
N GLY A 293 14.65 -25.70 -1.33
CA GLY A 293 16.04 -25.48 -0.96
C GLY A 293 16.74 -26.77 -0.53
N SER A 294 17.54 -27.35 -1.42
CA SER A 294 18.48 -28.43 -1.10
C SER A 294 19.55 -27.88 -0.15
N SER A 295 19.39 -28.12 1.16
CA SER A 295 20.33 -28.01 2.32
C SER A 295 21.33 -26.83 2.43
N LEU A 296 21.47 -25.93 1.45
CA LEU A 296 22.57 -24.97 1.37
C LEU A 296 22.15 -23.51 1.22
N ALA A 297 20.88 -23.19 0.95
CA ALA A 297 20.33 -21.86 1.24
C ALA A 297 18.79 -21.84 1.13
N HIS A 298 18.09 -21.81 2.26
CA HIS A 298 16.68 -21.41 2.23
C HIS A 298 16.62 -19.90 1.96
N VAL A 299 15.83 -19.49 0.98
CA VAL A 299 15.60 -18.08 0.69
C VAL A 299 14.21 -17.72 1.18
N SER A 300 14.13 -16.69 2.02
CA SER A 300 12.87 -16.11 2.46
C SER A 300 12.70 -14.75 1.79
N LEU A 301 11.56 -14.51 1.17
CA LEU A 301 11.20 -13.24 0.53
C LEU A 301 10.14 -12.58 1.39
N VAL A 302 10.34 -11.34 1.81
CA VAL A 302 9.26 -10.51 2.33
C VAL A 302 8.70 -9.71 1.16
N ILE A 303 7.40 -9.83 0.92
CA ILE A 303 6.61 -9.05 -0.03
C ILE A 303 5.77 -8.10 0.81
N ASP A 304 6.23 -6.86 0.98
CA ASP A 304 5.48 -5.84 1.70
C ASP A 304 4.38 -5.30 0.80
N THR A 305 3.12 -5.47 1.20
CA THR A 305 1.97 -5.05 0.40
C THR A 305 1.70 -3.55 0.49
N GLY A 306 2.21 -2.88 1.53
CA GLY A 306 2.11 -1.43 1.68
C GLY A 306 3.09 -0.68 0.78
N THR A 307 4.34 -1.14 0.64
CA THR A 307 5.34 -0.51 -0.25
C THR A 307 5.47 -1.17 -1.61
N GLY A 308 4.99 -2.40 -1.78
CA GLY A 308 5.33 -3.25 -2.92
C GLY A 308 6.77 -3.74 -2.91
N ALA A 309 7.52 -3.57 -1.81
CA ALA A 309 8.93 -3.98 -1.74
C ALA A 309 9.05 -5.50 -1.61
N ILE A 310 10.01 -6.09 -2.34
CA ILE A 310 10.41 -7.49 -2.17
C ILE A 310 11.81 -7.54 -1.59
N ILE A 311 11.96 -8.15 -0.41
CA ILE A 311 13.20 -8.21 0.35
C ILE A 311 13.60 -9.65 0.59
N VAL A 312 14.82 -9.99 0.17
CA VAL A 312 15.37 -11.33 0.25
C VAL A 312 16.22 -11.48 1.51
N TYR A 313 15.88 -12.44 2.33
CA TYR A 313 16.63 -12.86 3.51
C TYR A 313 17.37 -14.17 3.22
N SER A 314 18.65 -14.23 3.61
CA SER A 314 19.46 -15.44 3.56
C SER A 314 19.14 -16.35 4.76
N SER A 315 18.75 -17.59 4.50
CA SER A 315 18.66 -18.74 5.42
C SER A 315 18.30 -18.41 6.88
N ARG A 316 17.24 -17.64 7.10
CA ARG A 316 16.70 -17.36 8.43
C ARG A 316 15.35 -18.02 8.62
N ASP A 317 15.09 -18.40 9.86
CA ASP A 317 13.77 -18.85 10.30
C ASP A 317 12.70 -17.80 9.95
N ALA A 318 11.52 -18.26 9.52
CA ALA A 318 10.43 -17.40 9.06
C ALA A 318 10.02 -16.38 10.12
N ARG A 319 9.96 -16.79 11.39
CA ARG A 319 9.62 -15.92 12.51
C ARG A 319 10.66 -14.83 12.71
N VAL A 320 11.94 -15.19 12.63
CA VAL A 320 13.06 -14.22 12.74
C VAL A 320 13.04 -13.21 11.60
N VAL A 321 12.69 -13.63 10.38
CA VAL A 321 12.55 -12.71 9.24
C VAL A 321 11.41 -11.74 9.46
N VAL A 322 10.24 -12.22 9.88
CA VAL A 322 9.06 -11.38 10.12
C VAL A 322 9.30 -10.43 11.30
N GLU A 323 9.86 -10.91 12.41
CA GLU A 323 10.20 -10.07 13.57
C GLU A 323 11.26 -9.02 13.22
N ASP A 324 12.32 -9.38 12.47
CA ASP A 324 13.30 -8.40 11.99
C ASP A 324 12.65 -7.36 11.07
N TYR A 325 11.79 -7.79 10.14
CA TYR A 325 11.12 -6.89 9.21
C TYR A 325 10.19 -5.91 9.94
N TRP A 326 9.38 -6.42 10.87
CA TRP A 326 8.50 -5.62 11.72
C TRP A 326 9.26 -4.63 12.58
N GLU A 327 10.31 -5.09 13.25
CA GLU A 327 11.12 -4.23 14.09
C GLU A 327 11.83 -3.16 13.24
N ALA A 328 12.31 -3.54 12.06
CA ALA A 328 12.93 -2.61 11.12
C ALA A 328 11.98 -1.47 10.74
N ARG A 329 10.75 -1.82 10.39
CA ARG A 329 9.67 -0.88 10.12
C ARG A 329 9.34 0.01 11.31
N ARG A 330 9.17 -0.59 12.49
CA ARG A 330 8.78 0.12 13.72
C ARG A 330 9.79 1.20 14.11
N VAL A 331 11.09 0.93 13.97
CA VAL A 331 12.16 1.87 14.34
C VAL A 331 12.72 2.67 13.15
N GLY A 332 12.13 2.52 11.96
CA GLY A 332 12.56 3.23 10.75
C GLY A 332 13.96 2.85 10.24
N ARG A 333 14.47 1.67 10.56
CA ARG A 333 15.75 1.15 10.00
C ARG A 333 15.51 0.31 8.75
N SER A 334 16.56 0.12 7.96
CA SER A 334 16.53 -0.86 6.88
C SER A 334 16.38 -2.29 7.45
N PRO A 335 15.54 -3.14 6.85
CA PRO A 335 15.44 -4.54 7.20
C PRO A 335 16.76 -5.27 6.94
N GLY A 336 17.05 -6.34 7.68
CA GLY A 336 18.31 -7.08 7.55
C GLY A 336 18.46 -7.86 6.24
N GLY A 337 17.41 -7.94 5.43
CA GLY A 337 17.41 -8.55 4.10
C GLY A 337 17.81 -7.58 2.98
N ARG A 338 18.10 -8.12 1.80
CA ARG A 338 18.40 -7.33 0.60
C ARG A 338 17.13 -7.05 -0.20
N GLN A 339 16.75 -5.79 -0.36
CA GLN A 339 15.68 -5.42 -1.28
C GLN A 339 16.07 -5.76 -2.72
N VAL A 340 15.22 -6.51 -3.41
CA VAL A 340 15.38 -6.88 -4.83
C VAL A 340 14.34 -6.26 -5.73
N TYR A 341 13.26 -5.72 -5.15
CA TYR A 341 12.25 -4.95 -5.86
C TYR A 341 11.67 -3.83 -4.98
N PRO A 342 11.42 -2.63 -5.55
CA PRO A 342 12.06 -2.15 -6.78
C PRO A 342 13.59 -2.21 -6.60
N ARG A 343 14.33 -2.44 -7.69
CA ARG A 343 15.80 -2.43 -7.63
C ARG A 343 16.24 -1.02 -7.27
N THR A 344 16.76 -0.84 -6.07
CA THR A 344 17.56 0.33 -5.74
C THR A 344 18.85 0.20 -6.54
N ASN A 345 19.11 1.13 -7.47
CA ASN A 345 20.42 1.16 -8.14
C ASN A 345 21.51 1.23 -7.06
N PRO A 346 22.56 0.39 -7.16
CA PRO A 346 23.66 0.38 -6.20
C PRO A 346 24.39 1.73 -6.13
#